data_AF-A0A4S2T4I8-F1
#
_entry.id   AF-A0A4S2T4I8-F1
#
_cell.length_a   1.000
_cell.length_b   1.000
_cell.length_c   1.000
_cell.angle_alpha   90.00
_cell.angle_beta   90.00
_cell.angle_gamma   90.00
#
_symmetry.space_group_name_H-M   'P 1'
#
loop_
_entity.id
_entity.type
_entity.pdbx_description
1 polymer ?
#
loop_
_entity_poly.entity_id
_entity_poly.type
_entity_poly.pdbx_seq_one_letter_code
_entity_poly.pdbx_strand_id
1 'polypeptide(L)'
;MSADELDPRDVWPLPPAWMFDCSDCFRLYRSMKRIERVTEEMWLTGRRGVDWDPVDNGPGSRIRLARHLATSHESLLPDWLPECRRCGDHERRLARADDPEFGLAAAMVAAEHRAAHLFVPPRGLGLV
;
A
#
# COMPACT_ATOMS: atom_id res chain seq x y z
N MET A 1 21.32 18.33 -0.81
CA MET A 1 19.90 18.30 -0.39
C MET A 1 19.89 17.97 1.07
N SER A 2 19.39 18.87 1.91
CA SER A 2 19.33 18.66 3.36
C SER A 2 18.22 17.65 3.67
N ALA A 3 18.38 16.82 4.71
CA ALA A 3 17.30 15.95 5.19
C ALA A 3 16.03 16.72 5.61
N ASP A 4 16.14 18.04 5.84
CA ASP A 4 15.03 18.94 6.19
C ASP A 4 14.10 19.29 5.03
N GLU A 5 14.42 18.94 3.78
CA GLU A 5 13.58 19.24 2.60
C GLU A 5 12.57 18.12 2.27
N LEU A 6 12.65 16.97 2.94
CA LEU A 6 11.76 15.83 2.68
C LEU A 6 10.53 15.89 3.59
N ASP A 7 9.34 16.07 3.01
CA ASP A 7 8.07 15.92 3.74
C ASP A 7 7.96 14.46 4.23
N PRO A 8 7.84 14.20 5.55
CA PRO A 8 7.71 12.86 6.10
C PRO A 8 6.57 12.04 5.47
N ARG A 9 5.55 12.71 4.92
CA ARG A 9 4.42 12.06 4.23
C ARG A 9 4.79 11.48 2.87
N ASP A 10 5.93 11.87 2.32
CA ASP A 10 6.47 11.40 1.03
C ASP A 10 7.58 10.33 1.21
N VAL A 11 8.02 10.09 2.44
CA VAL A 11 9.09 9.12 2.74
C VAL A 11 8.56 7.70 2.69
N TRP A 12 9.18 6.88 1.85
CA TRP A 12 8.91 5.45 1.77
C TRP A 12 9.37 4.76 3.06
N PRO A 13 8.50 3.97 3.72
CA PRO A 13 8.94 3.16 4.85
C PRO A 13 9.92 2.09 4.36
N LEU A 14 10.86 1.72 5.23
CA LEU A 14 11.67 0.53 5.01
C LEU A 14 10.82 -0.70 5.37
N PRO A 15 10.62 -1.65 4.44
CA PRO A 15 9.88 -2.85 4.76
C PRO A 15 10.57 -3.63 5.89
N PRO A 16 9.81 -4.21 6.83
CA PRO A 16 10.39 -5.00 7.91
C PRO A 16 11.13 -6.24 7.38
N ALA A 17 12.16 -6.66 8.11
CA ALA A 17 13.04 -7.75 7.69
C ALA A 17 12.30 -9.05 7.33
N TRP A 18 11.26 -9.41 8.11
CA TRP A 18 10.47 -10.62 7.90
C TRP A 18 9.79 -10.67 6.52
N MET A 19 9.51 -9.53 5.89
CA MET A 19 8.92 -9.51 4.54
C MET A 19 9.90 -10.09 3.49
N PHE A 20 11.20 -10.07 3.77
CA PHE A 20 12.21 -10.62 2.87
C PHE A 20 12.44 -12.13 3.06
N ASP A 21 11.94 -12.71 4.14
CA ASP A 21 11.95 -14.15 4.37
C ASP A 21 10.88 -14.87 3.52
N CYS A 22 9.84 -14.15 3.09
CA CYS A 22 8.83 -14.64 2.16
C CYS A 22 9.19 -14.28 0.70
N SER A 23 9.39 -15.32 -0.13
CA SER A 23 9.80 -15.15 -1.54
C SER A 23 8.75 -14.39 -2.37
N ASP A 24 7.46 -14.57 -2.07
CA ASP A 24 6.38 -13.86 -2.75
C ASP A 24 6.30 -12.39 -2.33
N CYS A 25 6.42 -12.09 -1.04
CA CYS A 25 6.55 -10.71 -0.54
C CYS A 25 7.69 -9.98 -1.25
N PHE A 26 8.88 -10.59 -1.31
CA PHE A 26 10.04 -10.00 -1.97
C PHE A 26 9.80 -9.78 -3.48
N ARG A 27 9.24 -10.77 -4.18
CA ARG A 27 8.95 -10.69 -5.62
C ARG A 27 7.93 -9.59 -5.91
N LEU A 28 6.86 -9.51 -5.13
CA LEU A 28 5.80 -8.51 -5.29
C LEU A 28 6.32 -7.10 -4.98
N TYR A 29 7.06 -6.93 -3.88
CA TYR A 29 7.68 -5.65 -3.52
C TYR A 29 8.66 -5.17 -4.60
N ARG A 30 9.54 -6.06 -5.11
CA ARG A 30 10.45 -5.71 -6.21
C ARG A 30 9.71 -5.30 -7.48
N SER A 31 8.62 -6.01 -7.80
CA SER A 31 7.77 -5.70 -8.96
C SER A 31 7.12 -4.33 -8.81
N MET A 32 6.58 -4.02 -7.64
CA MET A 32 6.01 -2.72 -7.29
C MET A 32 7.04 -1.60 -7.45
N LYS A 33 8.23 -1.72 -6.83
CA LYS A 33 9.29 -0.70 -6.96
C LYS A 33 9.77 -0.52 -8.40
N ARG A 34 9.80 -1.59 -9.19
CA ARG A 34 10.15 -1.50 -10.61
C ARG A 34 9.11 -0.72 -11.39
N ILE A 35 7.82 -1.00 -11.19
CA ILE A 35 6.72 -0.30 -11.85
C ILE A 35 6.76 1.18 -11.49
N GLU A 36 6.93 1.52 -10.21
CA GLU A 36 7.02 2.92 -9.76
C GLU A 36 8.14 3.68 -10.44
N ARG A 37 9.34 3.09 -10.54
CA ARG A 37 10.47 3.70 -11.22
C ARG A 37 10.22 3.90 -12.70
N VAL A 38 9.63 2.91 -13.38
CA VAL A 38 9.29 3.02 -14.81
C VAL A 38 8.24 4.10 -15.04
N THR A 39 7.23 4.17 -14.18
CA THR A 39 6.21 5.22 -14.22
C THR A 39 6.85 6.59 -14.02
N GLU A 40 7.69 6.78 -13.01
CA GLU A 40 8.41 8.03 -12.77
C GLU A 40 9.28 8.45 -13.96
N GLU A 41 10.04 7.51 -14.52
CA GLU A 41 10.87 7.75 -15.71
C GLU A 41 10.01 8.15 -16.92
N MET A 42 8.87 7.50 -17.14
CA MET A 42 7.92 7.84 -18.20
C MET A 42 7.27 9.22 -18.00
N TRP A 43 6.94 9.58 -16.75
CA TRP A 43 6.43 10.92 -16.42
C TRP A 43 7.45 12.01 -16.75
N LEU A 44 8.74 11.76 -16.52
CA LEU A 44 9.81 12.72 -16.74
C LEU A 44 10.26 12.80 -18.22
N THR A 45 10.19 11.70 -18.96
CA THR A 45 10.76 11.58 -20.33
C THR A 45 9.72 11.46 -21.44
N GLY A 46 8.45 11.25 -21.10
CA GLY A 46 7.37 10.98 -22.05
C GLY A 46 7.01 12.17 -22.93
N ARG A 47 6.67 11.89 -24.20
CA ARG A 47 6.02 12.85 -25.10
C ARG A 47 4.65 13.25 -24.53
N ARG A 48 4.36 14.56 -24.48
CA ARG A 48 3.02 15.09 -24.16
C ARG A 48 1.97 14.44 -25.07
N GLY A 49 0.94 13.81 -24.50
CA GLY A 49 -0.20 13.25 -25.23
C GLY A 49 -0.22 11.73 -25.41
N VAL A 50 0.69 10.97 -24.80
CA VAL A 50 0.57 9.51 -24.69
C VAL A 50 -0.07 9.18 -23.34
N ASP A 51 -1.12 8.36 -23.36
CA ASP A 51 -1.78 7.83 -22.18
C ASP A 51 -0.91 6.75 -21.53
N TRP A 52 -0.09 7.16 -20.56
CA TRP A 52 0.78 6.27 -19.78
C TRP A 52 0.06 5.79 -18.52
N ASP A 53 -1.22 5.43 -18.63
CA ASP A 53 -2.12 5.31 -17.49
C ASP A 53 -1.48 4.50 -16.33
N PRO A 54 -1.09 5.17 -15.23
CA PRO A 54 -0.54 4.51 -14.05
C PRO A 54 -1.54 3.56 -13.40
N VAL A 55 -2.83 3.69 -13.71
CA VAL A 55 -3.95 2.96 -13.09
C VAL A 55 -3.87 1.45 -13.36
N ASP A 56 -3.30 1.01 -14.48
CA ASP A 56 -3.23 -0.42 -14.79
C ASP A 56 -2.10 -1.17 -14.07
N ASN A 57 -1.00 -0.50 -13.68
CA ASN A 57 0.19 -1.20 -13.17
C ASN A 57 0.58 -0.79 -11.74
N GLY A 58 0.51 0.49 -11.37
CA GLY A 58 1.00 1.00 -10.08
C GLY A 58 0.09 0.59 -8.91
N PRO A 59 -1.17 1.05 -8.88
CA PRO A 59 -2.15 0.66 -7.87
C PRO A 59 -2.36 -0.86 -7.82
N GLY A 60 -2.40 -1.51 -8.99
CA GLY A 60 -2.51 -2.97 -9.08
C GLY A 60 -1.37 -3.72 -8.39
N SER A 61 -0.13 -3.23 -8.49
CA SER A 61 1.02 -3.85 -7.80
C SER A 61 0.99 -3.66 -6.28
N ARG A 62 0.57 -2.48 -5.79
CA ARG A 62 0.39 -2.20 -4.36
C ARG A 62 -0.73 -3.05 -3.75
N ILE A 63 -1.87 -3.12 -4.43
CA ILE A 63 -3.02 -3.95 -4.00
C ILE A 63 -2.61 -5.43 -3.94
N ARG A 64 -1.87 -5.93 -4.92
CA ARG A 64 -1.41 -7.33 -4.90
C ARG A 64 -0.48 -7.64 -3.72
N LEU A 65 0.46 -6.74 -3.40
CA LEU A 65 1.33 -6.91 -2.23
C LEU A 65 0.54 -6.81 -0.92
N ALA A 66 -0.32 -5.79 -0.80
CA ALA A 66 -1.21 -5.62 0.36
C ALA A 66 -2.09 -6.85 0.60
N ARG A 67 -2.73 -7.36 -0.47
CA ARG A 67 -3.54 -8.59 -0.43
C ARG A 67 -2.73 -9.78 0.06
N HIS A 68 -1.55 -10.00 -0.50
CA HIS A 68 -0.70 -11.12 -0.10
C HIS A 68 -0.31 -11.05 1.38
N LEU A 69 0.09 -9.87 1.86
CA LEU A 69 0.40 -9.64 3.27
C LEU A 69 -0.83 -9.87 4.15
N ALA A 70 -1.99 -9.34 3.76
CA ALA A 70 -3.25 -9.53 4.49
C ALA A 70 -3.69 -11.00 4.56
N THR A 71 -3.46 -11.81 3.52
CA THR A 71 -3.88 -13.22 3.50
C THR A 71 -2.86 -14.17 4.11
N SER A 72 -1.57 -13.90 3.93
CA SER A 72 -0.50 -14.86 4.25
C SER A 72 0.26 -14.49 5.53
N HIS A 73 0.14 -13.22 5.97
CA HIS A 73 0.91 -12.65 7.07
C HIS A 73 0.03 -11.77 7.98
N GLU A 74 -1.26 -12.13 8.13
CA GLU A 74 -2.24 -11.31 8.86
C GLU A 74 -1.79 -10.96 10.30
N SER A 75 -1.18 -11.94 10.99
CA SER A 75 -0.67 -11.79 12.36
C SER A 75 0.58 -10.90 12.49
N LEU A 76 1.20 -10.54 11.36
CA LEU A 76 2.37 -9.66 11.29
C LEU A 76 2.02 -8.26 10.80
N LEU A 77 0.74 -8.00 10.50
CA LEU A 77 0.28 -6.67 10.11
C LEU A 77 0.37 -5.71 11.30
N PRO A 78 0.66 -4.42 11.05
CA PRO A 78 0.63 -3.41 12.11
C PRO A 78 -0.80 -3.26 12.64
N ASP A 79 -0.89 -2.79 13.89
CA ASP A 79 -2.14 -2.35 14.48
C ASP A 79 -2.71 -1.12 13.76
N TRP A 80 -3.91 -0.70 14.15
CA TRP A 80 -4.50 0.54 13.64
C TRP A 80 -3.64 1.75 14.03
N LEU A 81 -3.29 2.57 13.04
CA LEU A 81 -2.50 3.78 13.25
C LEU A 81 -3.43 4.98 13.51
N PRO A 82 -3.40 5.61 14.71
CA PRO A 82 -4.33 6.69 15.08
C PRO A 82 -4.27 7.92 14.17
N GLU A 83 -3.08 8.23 13.64
CA GLU A 83 -2.82 9.33 12.72
C GLU A 83 -3.38 9.06 11.31
N CYS A 84 -3.70 7.80 10.99
CA CYS A 84 -4.29 7.44 9.71
C CYS A 84 -5.82 7.50 9.77
N ARG A 85 -6.39 8.53 9.16
CA ARG A 85 -7.86 8.67 9.05
C ARG A 85 -8.55 7.43 8.48
N ARG A 86 -7.94 6.76 7.48
CA ARG A 86 -8.49 5.56 6.85
C ARG A 86 -8.53 4.37 7.82
N CYS A 87 -7.51 4.16 8.64
CA CYS A 87 -7.56 3.17 9.72
C CYS A 87 -8.79 3.38 10.60
N GLY A 88 -9.05 4.62 11.03
CA GLY A 88 -10.24 4.94 11.82
C GLY A 88 -11.56 4.74 11.06
N ASP A 89 -11.60 5.03 9.75
CA ASP A 89 -12.78 4.74 8.92
C ASP A 89 -13.05 3.23 8.81
N HIS A 90 -12.00 2.42 8.63
CA HIS A 90 -12.11 0.97 8.57
C HIS A 90 -12.54 0.36 9.90
N GLU A 91 -11.94 0.79 11.01
CA GLU A 91 -12.32 0.34 12.35
C GLU A 91 -13.79 0.62 12.65
N ARG A 92 -14.28 1.83 12.32
CA ARG A 92 -15.70 2.18 12.46
C ARG A 92 -16.62 1.37 11.55
N ARG A 93 -16.20 1.04 10.33
CA ARG A 93 -16.98 0.21 9.41
C ARG A 93 -17.10 -1.22 9.92
N LEU A 94 -16.00 -1.79 10.40
CA LEU A 94 -15.98 -3.12 11.01
C LEU A 94 -16.87 -3.20 12.24
N ALA A 95 -16.82 -2.19 13.11
CA ALA A 95 -17.66 -2.13 14.31
C ALA A 95 -19.17 -2.01 14.01
N ARG A 96 -19.55 -1.64 12.78
CA ARG A 96 -20.95 -1.48 12.33
C ARG A 96 -21.39 -2.55 11.33
N ALA A 97 -20.53 -3.53 11.04
CA ALA A 97 -20.84 -4.56 10.08
C ALA A 97 -21.76 -5.60 10.72
N ASP A 98 -23.07 -5.40 10.59
CA ASP A 98 -24.09 -6.32 11.09
C ASP A 98 -24.30 -7.53 10.15
N ASP A 99 -23.94 -7.37 8.87
CA ASP A 99 -23.99 -8.44 7.86
C ASP A 99 -22.66 -9.22 7.82
N PRO A 100 -22.67 -10.56 7.95
CA PRO A 100 -21.47 -11.37 7.97
C PRO A 100 -20.63 -11.33 6.68
N GLU A 101 -21.25 -11.30 5.50
CA GLU A 101 -20.54 -11.27 4.22
C GLU A 101 -19.89 -9.91 4.00
N PHE A 102 -20.63 -8.84 4.29
CA PHE A 102 -20.10 -7.48 4.27
C PHE A 102 -18.97 -7.31 5.31
N GLY A 103 -19.11 -7.92 6.49
CA GLY A 103 -18.10 -7.92 7.54
C GLY A 103 -16.79 -8.55 7.09
N LEU A 104 -16.85 -9.71 6.42
CA LEU A 104 -15.66 -10.37 5.87
C LEU A 104 -14.96 -9.54 4.79
N ALA A 105 -15.72 -8.97 3.86
CA ALA A 105 -15.17 -8.10 2.83
C ALA A 105 -14.53 -6.85 3.44
N ALA A 106 -15.20 -6.21 4.41
CA ALA A 106 -14.69 -5.04 5.11
C ALA A 106 -13.42 -5.35 5.91
N ALA A 107 -13.35 -6.51 6.58
CA ALA A 107 -12.18 -6.96 7.33
C ALA A 107 -10.97 -7.13 6.41
N MET A 108 -11.19 -7.76 5.27
CA MET A 108 -10.15 -7.98 4.27
C MET A 108 -9.61 -6.67 3.70
N VAL A 109 -10.47 -5.73 3.28
CA VAL A 109 -10.02 -4.42 2.79
C VAL A 109 -9.26 -3.65 3.88
N ALA A 110 -9.71 -3.77 5.13
CA ALA A 110 -9.03 -3.12 6.23
C ALA A 110 -7.65 -3.75 6.52
N ALA A 111 -7.51 -5.07 6.41
CA ALA A 111 -6.24 -5.77 6.50
C ALA A 111 -5.27 -5.36 5.38
N GLU A 112 -5.77 -5.23 4.14
CA GLU A 112 -4.97 -4.70 3.01
C GLU A 112 -4.47 -3.28 3.30
N HIS A 113 -5.34 -2.42 3.83
CA HIS A 113 -4.96 -1.07 4.21
C HIS A 113 -3.89 -1.05 5.30
N ARG A 114 -4.03 -1.87 6.35
CA ARG A 114 -2.99 -2.02 7.39
C ARG A 114 -1.66 -2.51 6.80
N ALA A 115 -1.71 -3.48 5.88
CA ALA A 115 -0.52 -3.97 5.20
C ALA A 115 0.18 -2.88 4.37
N ALA A 116 -0.57 -1.98 3.74
CA ALA A 116 -0.01 -0.90 2.92
C ALA A 116 0.92 0.02 3.72
N HIS A 117 0.70 0.21 5.02
CA HIS A 117 1.58 1.01 5.88
C HIS A 117 3.01 0.47 5.97
N LEU A 118 3.23 -0.82 5.70
CA LEU A 118 4.56 -1.42 5.73
C LEU A 118 5.44 -1.01 4.55
N PHE A 119 4.84 -0.50 3.46
CA PHE A 119 5.57 -0.29 2.21
C PHE A 119 5.13 0.93 1.40
N VAL A 120 4.07 1.65 1.78
CA VAL A 120 3.57 2.85 1.07
C VAL A 120 3.78 4.10 1.95
N PRO A 121 4.27 5.22 1.39
CA PRO A 121 4.39 6.47 2.13
C PRO A 121 3.01 7.01 2.54
N PRO A 122 2.89 7.79 3.64
CA PRO A 122 1.61 8.25 4.15
C PRO A 122 0.71 8.96 3.12
N ARG A 123 1.29 9.76 2.21
CA ARG A 123 0.55 10.43 1.14
C ARG A 123 -0.04 9.45 0.11
N GLY A 124 0.64 8.33 -0.12
CA GLY A 124 0.23 7.29 -1.06
C GLY A 124 -0.89 6.38 -0.55
N LEU A 125 -1.17 6.37 0.76
CA LEU A 125 -2.19 5.51 1.39
C LEU A 125 -3.63 5.91 1.04
N GLY A 126 -3.84 7.10 0.47
CA GLY A 126 -5.14 7.49 -0.09
C GLY A 126 -5.56 6.66 -1.31
N LEU A 127 -4.71 5.77 -1.80
CA LEU A 127 -4.95 4.97 -3.00
C LEU A 127 -5.01 3.46 -2.72
N VAL A 128 -4.85 3.05 -1.45
CA VAL A 128 -4.89 1.65 -1.00
C VAL A 128 -5.89 1.49 0.15
#